data_AF-A0A1M7YPT4-F1
#
_entry.id   AF-A0A1M7YPT4-F1
#
_cell.length_a   1.000
_cell.length_b   1.000
_cell.length_c   1.000
_cell.angle_alpha   90.00
_cell.angle_beta   90.00
_cell.angle_gamma   90.00
#
_symmetry.space_group_name_H-M   'P 1'
#
loop_
_entity.id
_entity.type
_entity.pdbx_description
1 polymer ?
#
loop_
_entity_poly.entity_id
_entity_poly.type
_entity_poly.pdbx_seq_one_letter_code
_entity_poly.pdbx_strand_id
1 'polypeptide(L)'
;MRALYAMKVSELQEKFIDELNMLLPEWKFVKRDRHFKLNHHGVMWFFHISCVSHDSDFDAIGDVALEYLSGKKRMCIIGAELGNIKGSGQMRFPVSSSDEAARSAKSLYEFFVEVGLPFLNKYSDPNEVVTTLKRGGHEAMLISPFTDQHETQINLMCHEYKISM
;
A
#
# COMPACT_ATOMS: atom_id res chain seq x y z
N MET A 1 -16.66 -40.21 -4.81
CA MET A 1 -16.62 -39.43 -6.07
C MET A 1 -15.51 -38.40 -5.91
N ARG A 2 -14.53 -38.37 -6.82
CA ARG A 2 -13.28 -37.60 -6.72
C ARG A 2 -13.54 -36.10 -6.55
N ALA A 3 -12.79 -35.45 -5.66
CA ALA A 3 -12.70 -33.99 -5.59
C ALA A 3 -12.41 -33.44 -6.99
N LEU A 4 -13.40 -32.77 -7.57
CA LEU A 4 -13.20 -31.93 -8.75
C LEU A 4 -12.26 -30.81 -8.32
N TYR A 5 -11.01 -30.90 -8.77
CA TYR A 5 -9.90 -29.95 -8.66
C TYR A 5 -10.24 -28.63 -7.94
N ALA A 6 -10.04 -28.58 -6.62
CA ALA A 6 -9.94 -27.31 -5.92
C ALA A 6 -8.75 -26.52 -6.52
N MET A 7 -8.97 -25.24 -6.81
CA MET A 7 -7.92 -24.37 -7.35
C MET A 7 -6.75 -24.31 -6.37
N LYS A 8 -5.52 -24.26 -6.88
CA LYS A 8 -4.35 -24.03 -6.05
C LYS A 8 -4.39 -22.60 -5.51
N VAL A 9 -3.85 -22.39 -4.31
CA VAL A 9 -3.73 -21.04 -3.71
C VAL A 9 -3.04 -20.05 -4.66
N SER A 10 -2.04 -20.49 -5.42
CA SER A 10 -1.38 -19.66 -6.43
C SER A 10 -2.32 -19.20 -7.55
N GLU A 11 -3.25 -20.07 -7.98
CA GLU A 11 -4.24 -19.73 -9.02
C GLU A 11 -5.30 -18.77 -8.48
N LEU A 12 -5.67 -18.92 -7.19
CA LEU A 12 -6.55 -17.95 -6.51
C LEU A 12 -5.87 -16.58 -6.38
N GLN A 13 -4.58 -16.55 -6.05
CA GLN A 13 -3.80 -15.30 -5.95
C GLN A 13 -3.68 -14.60 -7.31
N GLU A 14 -3.38 -15.34 -8.39
CA GLU A 14 -3.33 -14.75 -9.73
C GLU A 14 -4.69 -14.17 -10.13
N LYS A 15 -5.78 -14.92 -9.90
CA LYS A 15 -7.12 -14.42 -10.19
C LYS A 15 -7.48 -13.17 -9.39
N PHE A 16 -7.19 -13.15 -8.09
CA PHE A 16 -7.42 -11.97 -7.24
C PHE A 16 -6.67 -10.73 -7.74
N ILE A 17 -5.40 -10.90 -8.14
CA ILE A 17 -4.58 -9.81 -8.68
C ILE A 17 -5.11 -9.34 -10.04
N ASP A 18 -5.55 -10.24 -10.91
CA ASP A 18 -6.14 -9.88 -12.21
C ASP A 18 -7.43 -9.05 -12.04
N GLU A 19 -8.28 -9.43 -11.07
CA GLU A 19 -9.48 -8.67 -10.70
C GLU A 19 -9.13 -7.26 -10.18
N LEU A 20 -8.14 -7.13 -9.29
CA LEU A 20 -7.63 -5.82 -8.84
C LEU A 20 -7.05 -4.99 -9.99
N ASN A 21 -6.33 -5.61 -10.91
CA ASN A 21 -5.72 -4.93 -12.04
C ASN A 21 -6.78 -4.33 -13.00
N MET A 22 -7.92 -4.99 -13.15
CA MET A 22 -9.05 -4.42 -13.90
C MET A 22 -9.68 -3.20 -13.20
N LEU A 23 -9.66 -3.17 -11.87
CA LEU A 23 -10.20 -2.06 -11.06
C LEU A 23 -9.26 -0.86 -10.96
N LEU A 24 -7.98 -1.03 -11.30
CA LEU A 24 -6.93 0.00 -11.20
C LEU A 24 -6.29 0.30 -12.57
N PRO A 25 -7.06 0.75 -13.58
CA PRO A 25 -6.59 0.86 -14.97
C PRO A 25 -5.46 1.89 -15.17
N GLU A 26 -5.35 2.89 -14.29
CA GLU A 26 -4.30 3.90 -14.34
C GLU A 26 -3.01 3.46 -13.63
N TRP A 27 -3.08 2.39 -12.83
CA TRP A 27 -1.95 1.91 -12.07
C TRP A 27 -1.20 0.82 -12.82
N LYS A 28 0.13 0.92 -12.83
CA LYS A 28 0.98 -0.11 -13.42
C LYS A 28 1.23 -1.22 -12.40
N PHE A 29 0.75 -2.42 -12.67
CA PHE A 29 1.09 -3.59 -11.87
C PHE A 29 2.53 -4.08 -12.10
N VAL A 30 3.22 -4.45 -11.03
CA VAL A 30 4.57 -5.01 -11.02
C VAL A 30 4.52 -6.42 -10.39
N LYS A 31 4.43 -7.45 -11.24
CA LYS A 31 4.20 -8.86 -10.81
C LYS A 31 5.19 -9.35 -9.76
N ARG A 32 6.49 -9.04 -9.93
CA ARG A 32 7.56 -9.51 -9.02
C ARG A 32 7.32 -9.10 -7.57
N ASP A 33 6.84 -7.87 -7.37
CA ASP A 33 6.73 -7.25 -6.07
C ASP A 33 5.27 -7.17 -5.59
N ARG A 34 4.31 -7.70 -6.37
CA ARG A 34 2.87 -7.63 -6.14
C ARG A 34 2.40 -6.25 -5.66
N HIS A 35 2.81 -5.21 -6.37
CA HIS A 35 2.28 -3.87 -6.13
C HIS A 35 1.87 -3.19 -7.44
N PHE A 36 0.97 -2.24 -7.28
CA PHE A 36 0.56 -1.27 -8.27
C PHE A 36 1.36 0.01 -8.04
N LYS A 37 1.84 0.65 -9.11
CA LYS A 37 2.49 1.96 -9.04
C LYS A 37 1.76 2.99 -9.87
N LEU A 38 1.70 4.22 -9.36
CA LEU A 38 1.20 5.38 -10.08
C LEU A 38 2.11 6.57 -9.78
N ASN A 39 2.59 7.26 -10.82
CA ASN A 39 3.29 8.53 -10.62
C ASN A 39 2.25 9.65 -10.53
N HIS A 40 2.18 10.30 -9.37
CA HIS A 40 1.29 11.41 -9.12
C HIS A 40 2.11 12.67 -8.85
N HIS A 41 2.16 13.58 -9.83
CA HIS A 41 2.87 14.86 -9.74
C HIS A 41 4.33 14.78 -9.25
N GLY A 42 5.06 13.73 -9.65
CA GLY A 42 6.46 13.53 -9.26
C GLY A 42 6.68 12.73 -7.99
N VAL A 43 5.61 12.34 -7.29
CA VAL A 43 5.64 11.39 -6.17
C VAL A 43 5.17 10.04 -6.67
N MET A 44 5.92 8.97 -6.36
CA MET A 44 5.51 7.62 -6.76
C MET A 44 4.61 7.03 -5.68
N TRP A 45 3.37 6.72 -6.03
CA TRP A 45 2.44 6.00 -5.18
C TRP A 45 2.58 4.50 -5.41
N PHE A 46 2.40 3.75 -4.32
CA PHE A 46 2.39 2.29 -4.31
C PHE A 46 1.14 1.81 -3.62
N PHE A 47 0.52 0.78 -4.19
CA PHE A 47 -0.47 -0.04 -3.53
C PHE A 47 -0.01 -1.50 -3.59
N HIS A 48 0.49 -2.03 -2.48
CA HIS A 48 1.08 -3.35 -2.36
C HIS A 48 0.09 -4.36 -1.79
N ILE A 49 0.12 -5.57 -2.32
CA ILE A 49 -0.73 -6.68 -1.92
C ILE A 49 0.13 -7.78 -1.28
N SER A 50 -0.05 -7.93 0.03
CA SER A 50 0.48 -9.06 0.79
C SER A 50 -0.53 -10.21 0.75
N CYS A 51 -0.09 -11.41 0.40
CA CYS A 51 -0.92 -12.62 0.43
C CYS A 51 -0.40 -13.57 1.52
N VAL A 52 -1.20 -13.80 2.55
CA VAL A 52 -0.92 -14.77 3.62
C VAL A 52 -1.57 -16.09 3.22
N SER A 53 -0.77 -17.01 2.68
CA SER A 53 -1.25 -18.32 2.22
C SER A 53 -1.56 -19.26 3.39
N HIS A 54 -2.64 -20.02 3.25
CA HIS A 54 -2.98 -21.18 4.06
C HIS A 54 -3.01 -22.45 3.19
N ASP A 55 -3.51 -23.56 3.72
CA ASP A 55 -3.49 -24.87 3.03
C ASP A 55 -4.33 -24.88 1.74
N SER A 56 -5.45 -24.18 1.72
CA SER A 56 -6.42 -24.17 0.61
C SER A 56 -6.91 -22.79 0.19
N ASP A 57 -6.53 -21.74 0.91
CA ASP A 57 -6.97 -20.37 0.70
C ASP A 57 -5.86 -19.37 1.05
N PHE A 58 -6.16 -18.07 0.99
CA PHE A 58 -5.26 -17.04 1.49
C PHE A 58 -6.04 -15.81 1.97
N ASP A 59 -5.39 -15.00 2.81
CA ASP A 59 -5.84 -13.65 3.13
C ASP A 59 -5.03 -12.62 2.33
N ALA A 60 -5.72 -11.70 1.66
CA ALA A 60 -5.09 -10.51 1.08
C ALA A 60 -5.06 -9.35 2.09
N ILE A 61 -3.96 -8.61 2.11
CA ILE A 61 -3.78 -7.39 2.90
C ILE A 61 -3.27 -6.30 1.96
N GLY A 62 -3.80 -5.07 2.12
CA GLY A 62 -3.43 -3.92 1.32
C GLY A 62 -2.56 -2.93 2.08
N ASP A 63 -1.45 -2.53 1.49
CA ASP A 63 -0.55 -1.50 2.02
C ASP A 63 -0.39 -0.37 1.01
N VAL A 64 -0.36 0.88 1.48
CA VAL A 64 -0.08 2.04 0.62
C VAL A 64 1.22 2.72 1.02
N ALA A 65 1.96 3.22 0.03
CA ALA A 65 3.19 3.97 0.28
C ALA A 65 3.41 5.07 -0.75
N LEU A 66 4.17 6.09 -0.36
CA LEU A 66 4.69 7.15 -1.22
C LEU A 66 6.21 7.14 -1.19
N GLU A 67 6.83 7.23 -2.36
CA GLU A 67 8.26 7.39 -2.50
C GLU A 67 8.58 8.76 -3.09
N TYR A 68 9.40 9.52 -2.35
CA TYR A 68 9.96 10.79 -2.76
C TYR A 68 11.35 10.57 -3.35
N LEU A 69 11.55 11.09 -4.57
CA LEU A 69 12.78 10.95 -5.33
C LEU A 69 13.39 12.32 -5.63
N SER A 70 14.71 12.42 -5.51
CA SER A 70 15.51 13.50 -6.11
C SER A 70 16.37 12.88 -7.22
N GLY A 71 15.98 13.12 -8.47
CA GLY A 71 16.52 12.40 -9.63
C GLY A 71 16.26 10.89 -9.51
N LYS A 72 17.34 10.10 -9.33
CA LYS A 72 17.26 8.64 -9.14
C LYS A 72 17.42 8.20 -7.68
N LYS A 73 17.66 9.14 -6.76
CA LYS A 73 17.92 8.84 -5.35
C LYS A 73 16.60 8.88 -4.57
N ARG A 74 16.32 7.82 -3.81
CA ARG A 74 15.25 7.83 -2.82
C ARG A 74 15.62 8.75 -1.66
N MET A 75 14.76 9.72 -1.39
CA MET A 75 14.90 10.66 -0.28
C MET A 75 14.12 10.19 0.93
N CYS A 76 12.87 9.80 0.71
CA CYS A 76 11.96 9.33 1.74
C CYS A 76 11.01 8.30 1.14
N ILE A 77 10.62 7.32 1.94
CA ILE A 77 9.46 6.48 1.67
C ILE A 77 8.66 6.39 2.96
N ILE A 78 7.36 6.63 2.84
CA ILE A 78 6.41 6.52 3.93
C ILE A 78 5.22 5.69 3.48
N GLY A 79 4.54 5.04 4.41
CA GLY A 79 3.41 4.18 4.07
C GLY A 79 2.90 3.42 5.27
N ALA A 80 1.75 2.81 5.10
CA ALA A 80 1.10 2.01 6.12
C ALA A 80 0.11 1.01 5.50
N GLU A 81 -0.19 -0.04 6.26
CA GLU A 81 -1.27 -0.98 5.98
C GLU A 81 -2.64 -0.28 6.14
N LEU A 82 -3.60 -0.58 5.26
CA LEU A 82 -4.89 0.14 5.17
C LEU A 82 -5.71 0.06 6.47
N GLY A 83 -5.77 -1.11 7.12
CA GLY A 83 -6.46 -1.28 8.39
C GLY A 83 -5.82 -0.48 9.54
N ASN A 84 -4.50 -0.38 9.56
CA ASN A 84 -3.76 0.48 10.49
C ASN A 84 -4.03 1.96 10.23
N ILE A 85 -4.15 2.39 8.96
CA ILE A 85 -4.57 3.76 8.63
C ILE A 85 -6.00 4.02 9.13
N LYS A 86 -6.91 3.06 9.00
CA LYS A 86 -8.27 3.15 9.51
C LYS A 86 -8.35 3.13 11.05
N GLY A 87 -7.32 2.64 11.72
CA GLY A 87 -7.29 2.45 13.18
C GLY A 87 -7.95 1.16 13.67
N SER A 88 -8.23 0.21 12.77
CA SER A 88 -8.82 -1.10 13.11
C SER A 88 -7.79 -2.20 13.39
N GLY A 89 -6.50 -1.89 13.24
CA GLY A 89 -5.44 -2.90 13.12
C GLY A 89 -5.47 -3.56 11.74
N GLN A 90 -4.64 -4.59 11.56
CA GLN A 90 -4.51 -5.29 10.26
C GLN A 90 -5.86 -5.75 9.72
N MET A 91 -6.20 -5.33 8.50
CA MET A 91 -7.41 -5.75 7.81
C MET A 91 -7.11 -6.81 6.75
N ARG A 92 -7.91 -7.87 6.74
CA ARG A 92 -7.72 -9.02 5.86
C ARG A 92 -8.94 -9.24 4.97
N PHE A 93 -8.67 -9.62 3.72
CA PHE A 93 -9.67 -9.92 2.70
C PHE A 93 -9.51 -11.39 2.28
N PRO A 94 -10.31 -12.31 2.84
CA PRO A 94 -10.14 -13.75 2.63
C PRO A 94 -10.53 -14.17 1.21
N VAL A 95 -9.85 -15.18 0.67
CA VAL A 95 -10.09 -15.73 -0.67
C VAL A 95 -9.95 -17.24 -0.66
N SER A 96 -11.09 -17.96 -0.66
CA SER A 96 -11.13 -19.44 -0.70
C SER A 96 -11.63 -20.02 -2.03
N SER A 97 -12.08 -19.16 -2.95
CA SER A 97 -12.62 -19.58 -4.23
C SER A 97 -12.46 -18.53 -5.32
N SER A 98 -12.70 -18.94 -6.57
CA SER A 98 -12.75 -18.06 -7.74
C SER A 98 -13.71 -16.87 -7.57
N ASP A 99 -14.90 -17.11 -7.04
CA ASP A 99 -15.93 -16.07 -6.89
C ASP A 99 -15.61 -15.15 -5.70
N GLU A 100 -14.93 -15.68 -4.68
CA GLU A 100 -14.38 -14.86 -3.61
C GLU A 100 -13.20 -14.02 -4.07
N ALA A 101 -12.37 -14.49 -5.00
CA ALA A 101 -11.27 -13.68 -5.54
C ALA A 101 -11.79 -12.37 -6.12
N ALA A 102 -12.85 -12.41 -6.93
CA ALA A 102 -13.47 -11.21 -7.50
C ALA A 102 -14.13 -10.32 -6.43
N ARG A 103 -14.90 -10.91 -5.49
CA ARG A 103 -15.57 -10.14 -4.42
C ARG A 103 -14.57 -9.48 -3.48
N SER A 104 -13.56 -10.21 -3.04
CA SER A 104 -12.53 -9.71 -2.12
C SER A 104 -11.62 -8.68 -2.80
N ALA A 105 -11.31 -8.84 -4.09
CA ALA A 105 -10.59 -7.81 -4.86
C ALA A 105 -11.39 -6.51 -4.91
N LYS A 106 -12.70 -6.59 -5.19
CA LYS A 106 -13.59 -5.44 -5.18
C LYS A 106 -13.66 -4.78 -3.79
N SER A 107 -13.84 -5.57 -2.73
CA SER A 107 -13.88 -5.04 -1.36
C SER A 107 -12.56 -4.38 -0.94
N LEU A 108 -11.42 -4.96 -1.31
CA LEU A 108 -10.12 -4.35 -1.04
C LEU A 108 -9.94 -3.06 -1.86
N TYR A 109 -10.37 -3.03 -3.12
CA TYR A 109 -10.36 -1.81 -3.93
C TYR A 109 -11.23 -0.70 -3.32
N GLU A 110 -12.46 -1.02 -2.90
CA GLU A 110 -13.36 -0.05 -2.24
C GLU A 110 -12.72 0.50 -0.95
N PHE A 111 -12.08 -0.36 -0.15
CA PHE A 111 -11.36 0.05 1.05
C PHE A 111 -10.12 0.89 0.74
N PHE A 112 -9.38 0.55 -0.32
CA PHE A 112 -8.28 1.36 -0.82
C PHE A 112 -8.75 2.75 -1.27
N VAL A 113 -9.89 2.84 -1.96
CA VAL A 113 -10.48 4.13 -2.38
C VAL A 113 -10.92 4.95 -1.15
N GLU A 114 -11.54 4.30 -0.16
CA GLU A 114 -12.01 4.97 1.06
C GLU A 114 -10.87 5.44 1.96
N VAL A 115 -9.80 4.64 2.11
CA VAL A 115 -8.77 4.85 3.14
C VAL A 115 -7.41 5.16 2.53
N GLY A 116 -6.99 4.38 1.55
CA GLY A 116 -5.67 4.48 0.93
C GLY A 116 -5.50 5.73 0.07
N LEU A 117 -6.49 6.07 -0.77
CA LEU A 117 -6.41 7.26 -1.62
C LEU A 117 -6.36 8.56 -0.80
N PRO A 118 -7.18 8.79 0.24
CA PRO A 118 -7.02 9.97 1.10
C PRO A 118 -5.65 10.05 1.78
N PHE A 119 -5.11 8.93 2.24
CA PHE A 119 -3.76 8.86 2.80
C PHE A 119 -2.69 9.29 1.78
N LEU A 120 -2.72 8.70 0.58
CA LEU A 120 -1.81 9.02 -0.51
C LEU A 120 -1.93 10.49 -0.94
N ASN A 121 -3.14 11.03 -1.01
CA ASN A 121 -3.34 12.44 -1.34
C ASN A 121 -2.77 13.37 -0.26
N LYS A 122 -3.10 13.14 1.02
CA LYS A 122 -2.60 13.95 2.15
C LYS A 122 -1.08 13.99 2.16
N TYR A 123 -0.47 12.81 2.14
CA TYR A 123 0.97 12.67 2.26
C TYR A 123 1.70 12.81 0.93
N SER A 124 1.04 13.25 -0.14
CA SER A 124 1.76 13.72 -1.33
C SER A 124 2.38 15.09 -1.11
N ASP A 125 1.83 15.92 -0.21
CA ASP A 125 2.46 17.18 0.21
C ASP A 125 3.68 16.91 1.11
N PRO A 126 4.89 17.26 0.68
CA PRO A 126 6.10 17.12 1.49
C PRO A 126 6.03 17.82 2.86
N ASN A 127 5.27 18.93 2.97
CA ASN A 127 5.08 19.64 4.23
C ASN A 127 4.29 18.82 5.25
N GLU A 128 3.27 18.09 4.80
CA GLU A 128 2.47 17.20 5.66
C GLU A 128 3.34 16.08 6.24
N VAL A 129 4.24 15.52 5.42
CA VAL A 129 5.21 14.50 5.86
C VAL A 129 6.14 15.07 6.91
N VAL A 130 6.81 16.18 6.62
CA VAL A 130 7.76 16.81 7.55
C VAL A 130 7.08 17.22 8.86
N THR A 131 5.89 17.83 8.77
CA THR A 131 5.12 18.25 9.95
C THR A 131 4.72 17.06 10.81
N THR A 132 4.28 15.96 10.18
CA THR A 132 3.90 14.74 10.89
C THR A 132 5.10 14.11 11.58
N LEU A 133 6.22 13.95 10.88
CA LEU A 133 7.44 13.37 11.45
C LEU A 133 8.01 14.22 12.59
N LYS A 134 8.03 15.56 12.45
CA LYS A 134 8.48 16.49 13.51
C LYS A 134 7.59 16.45 14.74
N ARG A 135 6.27 16.31 14.55
CA ARG A 135 5.32 16.19 15.67
C ARG A 135 5.55 14.89 16.45
N GLY A 136 6.02 13.84 15.78
CA GLY A 136 6.25 12.54 16.39
C GLY A 136 4.95 11.85 16.81
N GLY A 137 5.07 10.89 17.71
CA GLY A 137 3.92 10.15 18.25
C GLY A 137 3.34 9.12 17.27
N HIS A 138 2.09 8.74 17.51
CA HIS A 138 1.46 7.61 16.82
C HIS A 138 1.37 7.80 15.30
N GLU A 139 1.04 9.00 14.83
CA GLU A 139 0.91 9.30 13.41
C GLU A 139 2.25 9.24 12.67
N ALA A 140 3.33 9.74 13.29
CA ALA A 140 4.68 9.62 12.74
C ALA A 140 5.12 8.15 12.66
N MET A 141 4.83 7.36 13.69
CA MET A 141 5.11 5.92 13.73
C MET A 141 4.30 5.13 12.72
N LEU A 142 3.07 5.57 12.42
CA LEU A 142 2.22 4.96 11.42
C LEU A 142 2.84 5.08 10.03
N ILE A 143 3.28 6.29 9.65
CA ILE A 143 3.80 6.54 8.29
C ILE A 143 5.27 6.17 8.11
N SER A 144 6.04 6.14 9.21
CA SER A 144 7.46 5.78 9.22
C SER A 144 7.78 5.10 10.57
N PRO A 145 7.78 3.77 10.66
CA PRO A 145 7.92 3.08 11.96
C PRO A 145 9.34 3.09 12.54
N PHE A 146 10.35 3.50 11.77
CA PHE A 146 11.74 3.52 12.18
C PHE A 146 12.13 4.92 12.69
N THR A 147 12.02 5.13 13.99
CA THR A 147 12.28 6.44 14.63
C THR A 147 13.70 6.95 14.40
N ASP A 148 14.67 6.05 14.30
CA ASP A 148 16.07 6.34 14.00
C ASP A 148 16.28 6.92 12.59
N GLN A 149 15.28 6.80 11.70
CA GLN A 149 15.32 7.36 10.36
C GLN A 149 14.63 8.72 10.26
N HIS A 150 13.81 9.12 11.24
CA HIS A 150 12.96 10.32 11.14
C HIS A 150 13.79 11.58 10.92
N GLU A 151 14.84 11.79 11.69
CA GLU A 151 15.69 12.98 11.57
C GLU A 151 16.32 13.07 10.17
N THR A 152 16.81 11.94 9.65
CA THR A 152 17.39 11.88 8.30
C THR A 152 16.33 12.17 7.23
N GLN A 153 15.14 11.58 7.35
CA GLN A 153 14.02 11.82 6.44
C GLN A 153 13.59 13.30 6.46
N ILE A 154 13.45 13.91 7.64
CA ILE A 154 13.11 15.33 7.80
C ILE A 154 14.16 16.21 7.13
N ASN A 155 15.44 16.00 7.43
CA ASN A 155 16.53 16.81 6.89
C ASN A 155 16.60 16.73 5.36
N LEU A 156 16.46 15.52 4.80
CA LEU A 156 16.45 15.30 3.35
C LEU A 156 15.25 15.97 2.67
N MET A 157 14.05 15.84 3.26
CA MET A 157 12.83 16.44 2.72
C MET A 157 12.85 17.97 2.82
N CYS A 158 13.29 18.54 3.94
CA CYS A 158 13.46 19.98 4.12
C CYS A 158 14.43 20.58 3.10
N HIS A 159 15.56 19.91 2.85
CA HIS A 159 16.54 20.36 1.88
C HIS A 159 16.00 20.35 0.45
N GLU A 160 15.42 19.21 0.02
CA GLU A 160 14.93 19.03 -1.36
C GLU A 160 13.76 19.96 -1.68
N TYR A 161 12.79 20.06 -0.77
CA TYR A 161 11.54 20.80 -0.98
C TYR A 161 11.57 22.23 -0.42
N LYS A 162 12.72 22.68 0.10
CA LYS A 162 12.92 24.03 0.69
C LYS A 162 11.91 24.35 1.80
N ILE A 163 11.59 23.36 2.63
CA ILE A 163 10.68 23.50 3.77
C ILE A 163 11.48 24.08 4.95
N SER A 164 10.94 25.08 5.62
CA SER A 164 11.57 25.62 6.83
C SER A 164 11.72 24.56 7.91
N MET A 165 12.91 24.49 8.49
CA MET A 165 13.16 23.66 9.68
C MET A 165 12.39 24.20 10.89
#